data_AF-A0A933U2H7-F1
#
_entry.id   AF-A0A933U2H7-F1
#
_cell.length_a   1.000
_cell.length_b   1.000
_cell.length_c   1.000
_cell.angle_alpha   90.00
_cell.angle_beta   90.00
_cell.angle_gamma   90.00
#
_symmetry.space_group_name_H-M   'P 1'
#
loop_
_entity.id
_entity.type
_entity.pdbx_description
1 polymer ?
#
loop_
_entity_poly.entity_id
_entity_poly.type
_entity_poly.pdbx_seq_one_letter_code
_entity_poly.pdbx_strand_id
1 'polypeptide(L)'
;MSLLLLVGAGCRSVASKAWNLGQLHDEATRHRYHGVLESDVEYFLRHEVAGVLRGAGARLAEKDPSGIDDPSQRCLENLIDLQHYSADDSRSRALRVEWFARLAVDDPARLSRERATLALGALGAAIEAGVPIALPKEPAPAPSETVADASAALVRGVRGRIDPASVEGKPAPSVDDACKAIEALVLDREGARRALSAVSQLATIRGLGDAEEERLSKTATELERRLVRQSLAAALKDPEPIVRAAAVEASVACAGVRVLDSMLLHLDREPAPEVLVRLLTIVRDRGLPDAPAELSAKERSAWREHQLDALYALLFTRPEGEVHAAAMLALSRVAGAGFESLREEDWQAWFKARRASGAADANGVGSSS
;
A
#
# COMPACT_ATOMS: atom_id res chain seq x y z
N MET A 1 4.44 -25.24 -36.67
CA MET A 1 3.03 -24.98 -36.32
C MET A 1 2.72 -25.11 -34.82
N SER A 2 3.65 -25.54 -33.96
CA SER A 2 3.41 -25.69 -32.50
C SER A 2 3.73 -24.44 -31.65
N LEU A 3 4.38 -23.42 -32.21
CA LEU A 3 4.70 -22.17 -31.49
C LEU A 3 3.47 -21.25 -31.34
N LEU A 4 2.55 -21.26 -32.31
CA LEU A 4 1.34 -20.41 -32.31
C LEU A 4 0.26 -20.89 -31.32
N LEU A 5 0.24 -22.19 -30.98
CA LEU A 5 -0.71 -22.75 -30.01
C LEU A 5 -0.27 -22.57 -28.54
N LEU A 6 1.02 -22.30 -28.29
CA LEU A 6 1.53 -21.91 -26.96
C LEU A 6 1.28 -20.42 -26.64
N VAL A 7 1.08 -19.57 -27.66
CA VAL A 7 0.75 -18.15 -27.49
C VAL A 7 -0.73 -17.94 -27.09
N GLY A 8 -1.61 -18.91 -27.36
CA GLY A 8 -3.03 -18.84 -27.04
C GLY A 8 -3.38 -19.12 -25.58
N ALA A 9 -2.46 -19.68 -24.78
CA ALA A 9 -2.68 -19.92 -23.36
C ALA A 9 -2.34 -18.66 -22.54
N GLY A 10 -3.17 -17.63 -22.67
CA GLY A 10 -3.36 -16.61 -21.62
C GLY A 10 -2.11 -15.95 -21.07
N CYS A 11 -1.23 -15.41 -21.93
CA CYS A 11 -0.17 -14.48 -21.52
C CYS A 11 -0.82 -13.21 -20.95
N ARG A 12 -1.32 -13.29 -19.73
CA ARG A 12 -1.71 -12.15 -18.93
C ARG A 12 -0.48 -11.26 -18.81
N SER A 13 -0.59 -9.99 -19.17
CA SER A 13 0.53 -9.04 -19.13
C SER A 13 0.25 -7.92 -18.13
N VAL A 14 1.06 -7.85 -17.07
CA VAL A 14 1.05 -6.71 -16.12
C VAL A 14 1.24 -5.39 -16.89
N ALA A 15 2.10 -5.39 -17.90
CA ALA A 15 2.40 -4.22 -18.71
C ALA A 15 1.20 -3.76 -19.55
N SER A 16 0.35 -4.69 -20.04
CA SER A 16 -0.89 -4.35 -20.74
C SER A 16 -1.90 -3.65 -19.82
N LYS A 17 -2.07 -4.17 -18.59
CA LYS A 17 -2.97 -3.54 -17.60
C LYS A 17 -2.46 -2.16 -17.17
N ALA A 18 -1.16 -2.05 -16.90
CA ALA A 18 -0.51 -0.77 -16.63
C ALA A 18 -0.66 0.23 -17.78
N TRP A 19 -0.50 -0.23 -19.03
CA TRP A 19 -0.73 0.58 -20.23
C TRP A 19 -2.16 1.10 -20.27
N ASN A 20 -3.16 0.22 -20.11
CA ASN A 20 -4.56 0.60 -20.10
C ASN A 20 -4.88 1.61 -18.98
N LEU A 21 -4.34 1.42 -17.78
CA LEU A 21 -4.47 2.41 -16.71
C LEU A 21 -3.83 3.76 -17.09
N GLY A 22 -2.71 3.76 -17.80
CA GLY A 22 -2.09 4.95 -18.39
C GLY A 22 -2.93 5.64 -19.47
N GLN A 23 -3.71 4.88 -20.23
CA GLN A 23 -4.63 5.40 -21.23
C GLN A 23 -5.93 5.94 -20.60
N LEU A 24 -6.34 5.36 -19.47
CA LEU A 24 -7.55 5.74 -18.73
C LEU A 24 -7.37 6.99 -17.87
N HIS A 25 -6.13 7.41 -17.56
CA HIS A 25 -5.86 8.55 -16.70
C HIS A 25 -5.03 9.62 -17.40
N ASP A 26 -5.35 10.89 -17.16
CA ASP A 26 -4.41 11.98 -17.45
C ASP A 26 -3.31 12.10 -16.39
N GLU A 27 -2.42 13.08 -16.55
CA GLU A 27 -1.34 13.33 -15.58
C GLU A 27 -1.90 13.71 -14.20
N ALA A 28 -3.05 14.38 -14.18
CA ALA A 28 -3.79 14.78 -12.99
C ALA A 28 -4.79 13.71 -12.51
N THR A 29 -4.61 12.45 -12.91
CA THR A 29 -5.41 11.27 -12.51
C THR A 29 -6.90 11.36 -12.80
N ARG A 30 -7.32 12.22 -13.72
CA ARG A 30 -8.72 12.27 -14.18
C ARG A 30 -8.96 11.20 -15.23
N HIS A 31 -10.16 10.61 -15.20
CA HIS A 31 -10.58 9.62 -16.18
C HIS A 31 -10.69 10.21 -17.58
N ARG A 32 -10.13 9.52 -18.57
CA ARG A 32 -10.19 9.86 -20.00
C ARG A 32 -11.29 9.05 -20.68
N TYR A 33 -12.11 9.73 -21.49
CA TYR A 33 -13.16 9.11 -22.31
C TYR A 33 -12.67 8.71 -23.71
N HIS A 34 -11.39 8.95 -24.01
CA HIS A 34 -10.73 8.53 -25.24
C HIS A 34 -9.35 8.01 -24.92
N GLY A 35 -9.00 6.85 -25.48
CA GLY A 35 -7.71 6.23 -25.24
C GLY A 35 -7.47 5.00 -26.11
N VAL A 36 -6.27 4.47 -26.02
CA VAL A 36 -5.81 3.31 -26.81
C VAL A 36 -5.78 2.08 -25.90
N LEU A 37 -6.96 1.59 -25.48
CA LEU A 37 -7.03 0.39 -24.63
C LEU A 37 -6.67 -0.85 -25.44
N GLU A 38 -5.83 -1.71 -24.88
CA GLU A 38 -5.33 -2.91 -25.53
C GLU A 38 -5.65 -4.17 -24.72
N SER A 39 -5.98 -5.25 -25.42
CA SER A 39 -6.00 -6.58 -24.80
C SER A 39 -4.57 -7.08 -24.56
N ASP A 40 -4.39 -8.08 -23.70
CA ASP A 40 -3.07 -8.65 -23.42
C ASP A 40 -2.36 -9.13 -24.71
N VAL A 41 -3.11 -9.77 -25.62
CA VAL A 41 -2.59 -10.26 -26.91
C VAL A 41 -2.22 -9.11 -27.83
N GLU A 42 -3.06 -8.08 -27.90
CA GLU A 42 -2.78 -6.90 -28.72
C GLU A 42 -1.53 -6.17 -28.23
N TYR A 43 -1.40 -5.98 -26.92
CA TYR A 43 -0.23 -5.38 -26.30
C TYR A 43 1.04 -6.17 -26.62
N PHE A 44 1.02 -7.48 -26.43
CA PHE A 44 2.16 -8.35 -26.75
C PHE A 44 2.57 -8.24 -28.23
N LEU A 45 1.62 -8.29 -29.16
CA LEU A 45 1.92 -8.18 -30.59
C LEU A 45 2.51 -6.81 -30.95
N ARG A 46 1.98 -5.73 -30.37
CA ARG A 46 2.41 -4.35 -30.68
C ARG A 46 3.73 -3.97 -30.03
N HIS A 47 3.95 -4.35 -28.77
CA HIS A 47 5.08 -3.86 -27.99
C HIS A 47 6.24 -4.84 -27.95
N GLU A 48 5.98 -6.15 -27.91
CA GLU A 48 7.04 -7.16 -27.81
C GLU A 48 7.43 -7.72 -29.19
N VAL A 49 6.45 -8.10 -30.01
CA VAL A 49 6.73 -8.71 -31.33
C VAL A 49 7.10 -7.65 -32.37
N ALA A 50 6.30 -6.59 -32.49
CA ALA A 50 6.61 -5.50 -33.42
C ALA A 50 7.91 -4.79 -33.08
N GLY A 51 8.27 -4.68 -31.79
CA GLY A 51 9.54 -4.09 -31.38
C GLY A 51 10.73 -4.83 -32.00
N VAL A 52 10.69 -6.15 -31.98
CA VAL A 52 11.72 -7.02 -32.60
C VAL A 52 11.68 -6.91 -34.13
N LEU A 53 10.49 -6.89 -34.74
CA LEU A 53 10.33 -6.85 -36.20
C LEU A 53 10.50 -5.45 -36.81
N ARG A 54 10.45 -4.37 -36.03
CA ARG A 54 10.78 -3.01 -36.48
C ARG A 54 12.23 -2.91 -36.95
N GLY A 55 13.14 -3.68 -36.35
CA GLY A 55 14.52 -3.84 -36.84
C GLY A 55 14.59 -4.47 -38.24
N ALA A 56 13.53 -5.18 -38.66
CA ALA A 56 13.38 -5.80 -39.98
C ALA A 56 12.41 -5.04 -40.91
N GLY A 57 11.99 -3.81 -40.56
CA GLY A 57 11.16 -2.95 -41.40
C GLY A 57 9.65 -3.16 -41.30
N ALA A 58 9.16 -4.02 -40.38
CA ALA A 58 7.72 -4.17 -40.16
C ALA A 58 7.15 -2.95 -39.40
N ARG A 59 6.07 -2.36 -39.93
CA ARG A 59 5.29 -1.31 -39.27
C ARG A 59 3.90 -1.86 -38.96
N LEU A 60 3.64 -2.21 -37.70
CA LEU A 60 2.26 -2.35 -37.24
C LEU A 60 1.63 -0.96 -37.18
N ALA A 61 0.48 -0.79 -37.80
CA ALA A 61 -0.27 0.46 -37.78
C ALA A 61 -0.58 0.86 -36.33
N GLU A 62 -0.31 2.10 -35.96
CA GLU A 62 -0.71 2.63 -34.64
C GLU A 62 -2.23 2.50 -34.48
N LYS A 63 -2.67 2.18 -33.26
CA LYS A 63 -4.10 2.05 -32.97
C LYS A 63 -4.66 3.45 -32.69
N ASP A 64 -5.67 3.84 -33.45
CA ASP A 64 -6.36 5.10 -33.22
C ASP A 64 -7.10 5.08 -31.88
N PRO A 65 -7.08 6.18 -31.11
CA PRO A 65 -7.86 6.29 -29.88
C PRO A 65 -9.36 6.07 -30.14
N SER A 66 -9.99 5.23 -29.32
CA SER A 66 -11.43 4.98 -29.37
C SER A 66 -12.15 5.61 -28.17
N GLY A 67 -13.46 5.85 -28.30
CA GLY A 67 -14.30 6.24 -27.17
C GLY A 67 -14.32 5.17 -26.09
N ILE A 68 -14.40 5.60 -24.82
CA ILE A 68 -14.49 4.76 -23.64
C ILE A 68 -15.77 5.16 -22.90
N ASP A 69 -16.79 4.30 -22.96
CA ASP A 69 -18.13 4.61 -22.45
C ASP A 69 -18.14 4.84 -20.93
N ASP A 70 -17.47 3.96 -20.17
CA ASP A 70 -17.32 4.08 -18.72
C ASP A 70 -15.86 3.87 -18.32
N PRO A 71 -15.04 4.95 -18.26
CA PRO A 71 -13.64 4.82 -17.90
C PRO A 71 -13.43 4.42 -16.43
N SER A 72 -14.40 4.69 -15.56
CA SER A 72 -14.31 4.30 -14.14
C SER A 72 -14.46 2.79 -13.96
N GLN A 73 -15.43 2.19 -14.66
CA GLN A 73 -15.59 0.74 -14.70
C GLN A 73 -14.37 0.08 -15.35
N ARG A 74 -13.87 0.62 -16.47
CA ARG A 74 -12.64 0.09 -17.11
C ARG A 74 -11.41 0.20 -16.22
N CYS A 75 -11.29 1.26 -15.42
CA CYS A 75 -10.23 1.40 -14.42
C CYS A 75 -10.33 0.27 -13.39
N LEU A 76 -11.51 0.07 -12.81
CA LEU A 76 -11.76 -0.96 -11.82
C LEU A 76 -11.49 -2.38 -12.36
N GLU A 77 -11.91 -2.67 -13.59
CA GLU A 77 -11.61 -3.95 -14.26
C GLU A 77 -10.10 -4.19 -14.40
N ASN A 78 -9.35 -3.19 -14.88
CA ASN A 78 -7.89 -3.32 -15.02
C ASN A 78 -7.18 -3.41 -13.66
N LEU A 79 -7.67 -2.72 -12.62
CA LEU A 79 -7.17 -2.82 -11.25
C LEU A 79 -7.36 -4.23 -10.67
N ILE A 80 -8.55 -4.79 -10.83
CA ILE A 80 -8.87 -6.15 -10.38
C ILE A 80 -8.00 -7.16 -11.13
N ASP A 81 -7.88 -7.03 -12.45
CA ASP A 81 -6.98 -7.88 -13.23
C ASP A 81 -5.53 -7.78 -12.73
N LEU A 82 -5.03 -6.56 -12.51
CA LEU A 82 -3.68 -6.27 -12.02
C LEU A 82 -3.42 -6.90 -10.63
N GLN A 83 -4.44 -7.06 -9.80
CA GLN A 83 -4.33 -7.69 -8.49
C GLN A 83 -4.03 -9.19 -8.57
N HIS A 84 -4.49 -9.87 -9.62
CA HIS A 84 -4.35 -11.33 -9.78
C HIS A 84 -2.97 -11.77 -10.31
N TYR A 85 -2.08 -10.84 -10.61
CA TYR A 85 -0.73 -11.17 -11.05
C TYR A 85 0.16 -11.57 -9.87
N SER A 86 1.13 -12.44 -10.13
CA SER A 86 2.15 -12.79 -9.12
C SER A 86 2.98 -11.56 -8.73
N ALA A 87 3.44 -11.54 -7.48
CA ALA A 87 4.39 -10.56 -6.95
C ALA A 87 5.84 -11.06 -6.97
N ASP A 88 6.09 -12.25 -7.52
CA ASP A 88 7.42 -12.89 -7.53
C ASP A 88 8.41 -12.17 -8.44
N ASP A 89 7.93 -11.62 -9.55
CA ASP A 89 8.73 -10.80 -10.45
C ASP A 89 8.83 -9.35 -9.91
N SER A 90 10.06 -8.90 -9.64
CA SER A 90 10.32 -7.58 -9.04
C SER A 90 9.83 -6.43 -9.91
N ARG A 91 9.94 -6.54 -11.24
CA ARG A 91 9.45 -5.53 -12.18
C ARG A 91 7.93 -5.43 -12.14
N SER A 92 7.25 -6.58 -12.23
CA SER A 92 5.80 -6.66 -12.14
C SER A 92 5.30 -6.10 -10.80
N ARG A 93 5.97 -6.43 -9.70
CA ARG A 93 5.64 -5.92 -8.38
C ARG A 93 5.81 -4.40 -8.28
N ALA A 94 6.93 -3.86 -8.76
CA ALA A 94 7.18 -2.41 -8.76
C ALA A 94 6.10 -1.65 -9.54
N LEU A 95 5.74 -2.16 -10.72
CA LEU A 95 4.69 -1.58 -11.56
C LEU A 95 3.31 -1.63 -10.90
N ARG A 96 2.99 -2.72 -10.19
CA ARG A 96 1.76 -2.85 -9.41
C ARG A 96 1.73 -1.88 -8.24
N VAL A 97 2.82 -1.79 -7.47
CA VAL A 97 2.95 -0.86 -6.36
C VAL A 97 2.78 0.58 -6.84
N GLU A 98 3.42 0.95 -7.96
CA GLU A 98 3.25 2.26 -8.58
C GLU A 98 1.78 2.58 -8.91
N TRP A 99 1.09 1.67 -9.61
CA TRP A 99 -0.29 1.91 -10.02
C TRP A 99 -1.27 1.93 -8.85
N PHE A 100 -1.17 0.95 -7.94
CA PHE A 100 -2.06 0.92 -6.78
C PHE A 100 -1.82 2.10 -5.84
N ALA A 101 -0.57 2.52 -5.63
CA ALA A 101 -0.28 3.68 -4.82
C ALA A 101 -0.86 4.98 -5.39
N ARG A 102 -0.73 5.18 -6.71
CA ARG A 102 -1.32 6.33 -7.42
C ARG A 102 -2.83 6.32 -7.29
N LEU A 103 -3.47 5.21 -7.64
CA LEU A 103 -4.94 5.13 -7.70
C LEU A 103 -5.58 5.04 -6.31
N ALA A 104 -4.88 4.56 -5.28
CA ALA A 104 -5.38 4.55 -3.91
C ALA A 104 -5.66 5.96 -3.35
N VAL A 105 -5.01 7.00 -3.89
CA VAL A 105 -5.15 8.36 -3.38
C VAL A 105 -5.76 9.32 -4.38
N ASP A 106 -5.37 9.20 -5.65
CA ASP A 106 -5.61 10.26 -6.62
C ASP A 106 -6.72 9.91 -7.64
N ASP A 107 -7.26 8.68 -7.64
CA ASP A 107 -8.37 8.30 -8.53
C ASP A 107 -9.70 8.96 -8.08
N PRO A 108 -10.48 9.57 -8.99
CA PRO A 108 -11.74 10.23 -8.63
C PRO A 108 -12.83 9.26 -8.16
N ALA A 109 -12.83 8.00 -8.62
CA ALA A 109 -13.79 6.98 -8.24
C ALA A 109 -13.41 6.31 -6.92
N ARG A 110 -14.27 6.48 -5.92
CA ARG A 110 -14.08 5.90 -4.57
C ARG A 110 -13.88 4.38 -4.56
N LEU A 111 -14.52 3.65 -5.47
CA LEU A 111 -14.37 2.19 -5.57
C LEU A 111 -12.99 1.79 -6.10
N SER A 112 -12.44 2.54 -7.06
CA SER A 112 -11.06 2.34 -7.52
C SER A 112 -10.06 2.60 -6.41
N ARG A 113 -10.24 3.70 -5.63
CA ARG A 113 -9.39 4.01 -4.47
C ARG A 113 -9.45 2.93 -3.40
N GLU A 114 -10.64 2.46 -3.06
CA GLU A 114 -10.87 1.37 -2.10
C GLU A 114 -10.14 0.09 -2.52
N ARG A 115 -10.36 -0.38 -3.75
CA ARG A 115 -9.71 -1.59 -4.26
C ARG A 115 -8.20 -1.45 -4.38
N ALA A 116 -7.72 -0.31 -4.86
CA ALA A 116 -6.29 -0.05 -4.94
C ALA A 116 -5.63 -0.03 -3.54
N THR A 117 -6.31 0.50 -2.54
CA THR A 117 -5.84 0.50 -1.14
C THR A 117 -5.73 -0.91 -0.57
N LEU A 118 -6.74 -1.76 -0.76
CA LEU A 118 -6.68 -3.17 -0.33
C LEU A 118 -5.54 -3.93 -1.03
N ALA A 119 -5.41 -3.76 -2.36
CA ALA A 119 -4.34 -4.40 -3.13
C ALA A 119 -2.95 -3.93 -2.67
N LEU A 120 -2.81 -2.65 -2.33
CA LEU A 120 -1.58 -2.08 -1.79
C LEU A 120 -1.21 -2.66 -0.42
N GLY A 121 -2.20 -2.91 0.45
CA GLY A 121 -1.97 -3.58 1.73
C GLY A 121 -1.40 -5.00 1.56
N ALA A 122 -1.95 -5.77 0.63
CA ALA A 122 -1.45 -7.11 0.32
C ALA A 122 -0.03 -7.11 -0.26
N LEU A 123 0.29 -6.17 -1.15
CA LEU A 123 1.65 -5.99 -1.66
C LEU A 123 2.62 -5.52 -0.58
N GLY A 124 2.17 -4.61 0.28
CA GLY A 124 2.90 -4.13 1.43
C GLY A 124 3.30 -5.27 2.37
N ALA A 125 2.40 -6.22 2.61
CA ALA A 125 2.69 -7.42 3.38
C ALA A 125 3.79 -8.26 2.72
N ALA A 126 3.71 -8.47 1.40
CA ALA A 126 4.67 -9.28 0.64
C ALA A 126 6.10 -8.70 0.63
N ILE A 127 6.25 -7.38 0.74
CA ILE A 127 7.56 -6.70 0.78
C ILE A 127 7.97 -6.23 2.17
N GLU A 128 7.17 -6.57 3.19
CA GLU A 128 7.35 -6.11 4.57
C GLU A 128 7.48 -4.58 4.68
N ALA A 129 6.59 -3.84 4.01
CA ALA A 129 6.65 -2.38 3.96
C ALA A 129 6.51 -1.73 5.35
N GLY A 130 5.89 -2.42 6.30
CA GLY A 130 5.73 -1.94 7.66
C GLY A 130 4.58 -0.94 7.82
N VAL A 131 4.57 -0.23 8.94
CA VAL A 131 3.45 0.63 9.33
C VAL A 131 3.27 1.82 8.37
N PRO A 132 2.05 2.28 8.11
CA PRO A 132 1.82 3.51 7.34
C PRO A 132 2.55 4.71 7.96
N ILE A 133 3.26 5.47 7.13
CA ILE A 133 4.02 6.65 7.56
C ILE A 133 3.72 7.76 6.57
N ALA A 134 3.12 8.85 7.08
CA ALA A 134 2.92 10.05 6.29
C ALA A 134 4.27 10.74 6.01
N LEU A 135 4.34 11.47 4.90
CA LEU A 135 5.49 12.34 4.63
C LEU A 135 5.68 13.32 5.81
N PRO A 136 6.91 13.49 6.34
CA PRO A 136 7.16 14.46 7.38
C PRO A 136 6.87 15.88 6.88
N LYS A 137 6.45 16.78 7.79
CA LYS A 137 6.24 18.19 7.46
C LYS A 137 7.54 18.91 7.13
N GLU A 138 8.63 18.49 7.76
CA GLU A 138 9.96 19.05 7.58
C GLU A 138 11.01 17.92 7.53
N PRO A 139 12.02 18.00 6.64
CA PRO A 139 12.16 19.03 5.59
C PRO A 139 11.11 18.84 4.48
N ALA A 140 10.92 19.87 3.65
CA ALA A 140 10.07 19.78 2.48
C ALA A 140 10.55 18.66 1.54
N PRO A 141 9.63 17.98 0.82
CA PRO A 141 10.03 16.99 -0.16
C PRO A 141 10.91 17.59 -1.25
N ALA A 142 11.82 16.77 -1.77
CA ALA A 142 12.74 17.13 -2.83
C ALA A 142 11.96 17.63 -4.07
N PRO A 143 12.33 18.79 -4.64
CA PRO A 143 11.71 19.28 -5.87
C PRO A 143 11.81 18.25 -7.01
N SER A 144 10.88 18.33 -7.96
CA SER A 144 10.85 17.45 -9.13
C SER A 144 12.16 17.44 -9.92
N GLU A 145 12.82 18.60 -10.04
CA GLU A 145 14.12 18.76 -10.70
C GLU A 145 15.22 17.97 -9.97
N THR A 146 15.27 18.04 -8.64
CA THR A 146 16.25 17.28 -7.84
C THR A 146 16.06 15.77 -7.99
N VAL A 147 14.81 15.30 -8.05
CA VAL A 147 14.50 13.88 -8.31
C VAL A 147 14.93 13.48 -9.72
N ALA A 148 14.68 14.34 -10.72
CA ALA A 148 15.09 14.11 -12.10
C ALA A 148 16.61 14.07 -12.24
N ASP A 149 17.33 14.98 -11.59
CA ASP A 149 18.80 15.02 -11.58
C ASP A 149 19.41 13.78 -10.94
N ALA A 150 18.88 13.32 -9.81
CA ALA A 150 19.32 12.10 -9.15
C ALA A 150 19.06 10.86 -10.02
N SER A 151 17.89 10.80 -10.66
CA SER A 151 17.54 9.72 -11.59
C SER A 151 18.45 9.73 -12.84
N ALA A 152 18.74 10.91 -13.39
CA ALA A 152 19.65 11.07 -14.51
C ALA A 152 21.10 10.68 -14.15
N ALA A 153 21.52 10.98 -12.93
CA ALA A 153 22.82 10.54 -12.40
C ALA A 153 22.91 9.01 -12.34
N LEU A 154 21.85 8.32 -11.90
CA LEU A 154 21.77 6.87 -11.91
C LEU A 154 21.83 6.30 -13.34
N VAL A 155 21.09 6.87 -14.28
CA VAL A 155 21.14 6.47 -15.71
C VAL A 155 22.56 6.61 -16.26
N ARG A 156 23.26 7.70 -15.95
CA ARG A 156 24.67 7.89 -16.37
C ARG A 156 25.60 6.85 -15.73
N GLY A 157 25.41 6.53 -14.45
CA GLY A 157 26.18 5.48 -13.76
C GLY A 157 26.00 4.11 -14.42
N VAL A 158 24.76 3.73 -14.72
CA VAL A 158 24.43 2.48 -15.41
C VAL A 158 24.99 2.45 -16.84
N ARG A 159 24.86 3.55 -17.60
CA ARG A 159 25.43 3.65 -18.95
C ARG A 159 26.95 3.54 -18.96
N GLY A 160 27.63 4.25 -18.06
CA GLY A 160 29.09 4.19 -17.94
C GLY A 160 29.60 2.79 -17.58
N ARG A 161 28.75 1.96 -16.96
CA ARG A 161 29.09 0.57 -16.65
C ARG A 161 28.98 -0.36 -17.87
N ILE A 162 27.96 -0.15 -18.70
CA ILE A 162 27.65 -0.99 -19.87
C ILE A 162 28.49 -0.58 -21.08
N ASP A 163 28.62 0.72 -21.30
CA ASP A 163 29.39 1.30 -22.40
C ASP A 163 30.21 2.49 -21.88
N PRO A 164 31.43 2.24 -21.38
CA PRO A 164 32.31 3.28 -20.86
C PRO A 164 32.66 4.37 -21.89
N ALA A 165 32.63 4.05 -23.19
CA ALA A 165 32.93 5.00 -24.26
C ALA A 165 31.77 5.97 -24.55
N SER A 166 30.55 5.62 -24.14
CA SER A 166 29.33 6.44 -24.36
C SER A 166 29.19 7.64 -23.42
N VAL A 167 30.02 7.73 -22.38
CA VAL A 167 29.93 8.81 -21.38
C VAL A 167 30.95 9.90 -21.70
N GLU A 168 30.53 10.88 -22.51
CA GLU A 168 31.29 12.12 -22.71
C GLU A 168 31.13 13.06 -21.50
N GLY A 169 32.23 13.58 -20.95
CA GLY A 169 32.23 14.62 -19.92
C GLY A 169 32.61 14.17 -18.51
N LYS A 170 31.90 14.68 -17.49
CA LYS A 170 32.21 14.43 -16.06
C LYS A 170 32.16 12.92 -15.75
N PRO A 171 33.02 12.42 -14.84
CA PRO A 171 33.02 11.01 -14.47
C PRO A 171 31.63 10.60 -13.97
N ALA A 172 31.09 9.51 -14.53
CA ALA A 172 29.81 8.97 -14.08
C ALA A 172 29.93 8.55 -12.61
N PRO A 173 28.94 8.88 -11.76
CA PRO A 173 28.91 8.35 -10.40
C PRO A 173 28.80 6.82 -10.44
N SER A 174 29.29 6.15 -9.39
CA SER A 174 29.03 4.72 -9.25
C SER A 174 27.52 4.48 -9.11
N VAL A 175 27.05 3.29 -9.53
CA VAL A 175 25.63 2.90 -9.38
C VAL A 175 25.23 2.95 -7.90
N ASP A 176 26.11 2.52 -7.00
CA ASP A 176 25.86 2.55 -5.56
C ASP A 176 25.70 3.97 -5.02
N ASP A 177 26.59 4.90 -5.39
CA ASP A 177 26.51 6.31 -4.95
C ASP A 177 25.24 6.98 -5.48
N ALA A 178 24.86 6.70 -6.74
CA ALA A 178 23.63 7.24 -7.31
C ALA A 178 22.38 6.68 -6.64
N CYS A 179 22.35 5.39 -6.30
CA CYS A 179 21.27 4.80 -5.51
C CYS A 179 21.19 5.39 -4.10
N LYS A 180 22.33 5.58 -3.42
CA LYS A 180 22.39 6.25 -2.10
C LYS A 180 21.86 7.68 -2.18
N ALA A 181 22.20 8.40 -3.25
CA ALA A 181 21.70 9.76 -3.45
C ALA A 181 20.17 9.80 -3.56
N ILE A 182 19.56 8.87 -4.30
CA ILE A 182 18.09 8.74 -4.40
C ILE A 182 17.46 8.39 -3.04
N GLU A 183 18.04 7.42 -2.32
CA GLU A 183 17.53 6.98 -1.01
C GLU A 183 17.55 8.08 0.05
N ALA A 184 18.56 8.95 -0.02
CA ALA A 184 18.72 10.10 0.86
C ALA A 184 17.72 11.24 0.59
N LEU A 185 17.03 11.25 -0.55
CA LEU A 185 16.01 12.25 -0.84
C LEU A 185 14.78 12.04 0.06
N VAL A 186 14.23 13.15 0.56
CA VAL A 186 12.87 13.16 1.11
C VAL A 186 11.90 13.19 -0.06
N LEU A 187 11.34 12.03 -0.40
CA LEU A 187 10.45 11.88 -1.55
C LEU A 187 9.00 11.89 -1.09
N ASP A 188 8.17 12.71 -1.73
CA ASP A 188 6.72 12.54 -1.72
C ASP A 188 6.30 11.34 -2.59
N ARG A 189 5.00 11.04 -2.66
CA ARG A 189 4.48 9.89 -3.43
C ARG A 189 4.88 9.96 -4.89
N GLU A 190 4.77 11.13 -5.51
CA GLU A 190 5.03 11.31 -6.94
C GLU A 190 6.53 11.27 -7.26
N GLY A 191 7.38 11.83 -6.40
CA GLY A 191 8.83 11.68 -6.47
C GLY A 191 9.28 10.23 -6.29
N ALA A 192 8.73 9.52 -5.30
CA ALA A 192 9.01 8.11 -5.06
C ALA A 192 8.57 7.22 -6.23
N ARG A 193 7.40 7.49 -6.82
CA ARG A 193 6.89 6.80 -8.01
C ARG A 193 7.81 6.96 -9.21
N ARG A 194 8.21 8.20 -9.53
CA ARG A 194 9.13 8.47 -10.64
C ARG A 194 10.50 7.83 -10.44
N ALA A 195 11.05 7.91 -9.22
CA ALA A 195 12.29 7.23 -8.87
C ALA A 195 12.16 5.70 -9.00
N LEU A 196 11.07 5.11 -8.51
CA LEU A 196 10.79 3.67 -8.63
C LEU A 196 10.71 3.23 -10.08
N SER A 197 9.98 3.97 -10.93
CA SER A 197 9.92 3.70 -12.37
C SER A 197 11.31 3.73 -13.01
N ALA A 198 12.14 4.72 -12.68
CA ALA A 198 13.49 4.81 -13.24
C ALA A 198 14.38 3.64 -12.78
N VAL A 199 14.44 3.37 -11.48
CA VAL A 199 15.28 2.30 -10.90
C VAL A 199 14.84 0.93 -11.39
N SER A 200 13.53 0.66 -11.42
CA SER A 200 13.00 -0.64 -11.87
C SER A 200 13.25 -0.89 -13.35
N GLN A 201 13.20 0.13 -14.21
CA GLN A 201 13.58 -0.01 -15.61
C GLN A 201 15.06 -0.32 -15.76
N LEU A 202 15.93 0.39 -15.04
CA LEU A 202 17.38 0.16 -15.10
C LEU A 202 17.77 -1.24 -14.58
N ALA A 203 17.07 -1.76 -13.58
CA ALA A 203 17.29 -3.11 -13.05
C ALA A 203 17.00 -4.23 -14.07
N THR A 204 16.36 -3.93 -15.20
CA THR A 204 16.10 -4.92 -16.28
C THR A 204 17.19 -4.94 -17.35
N ILE A 205 18.15 -4.01 -17.31
CA ILE A 205 19.18 -3.90 -18.33
C ILE A 205 20.21 -5.00 -18.14
N ARG A 206 20.41 -5.81 -19.19
CA ARG A 206 21.42 -6.87 -19.21
C ARG A 206 22.83 -6.30 -19.32
N GLY A 207 23.80 -7.02 -18.76
CA GLY A 207 25.22 -6.66 -18.83
C GLY A 207 25.71 -5.82 -17.66
N LEU A 208 24.86 -5.61 -16.66
CA LEU A 208 25.29 -5.19 -15.33
C LEU A 208 25.95 -6.37 -14.60
N GLY A 209 26.83 -6.07 -13.63
CA GLY A 209 27.33 -7.10 -12.73
C GLY A 209 26.30 -7.41 -11.65
N ASP A 210 26.38 -8.60 -11.05
CA ASP A 210 25.46 -9.07 -10.01
C ASP A 210 25.32 -8.06 -8.85
N ALA A 211 26.41 -7.39 -8.49
CA ALA A 211 26.43 -6.40 -7.41
C ALA A 211 25.60 -5.15 -7.75
N GLU A 212 25.71 -4.65 -8.98
CA GLU A 212 24.91 -3.50 -9.44
C GLU A 212 23.43 -3.85 -9.60
N GLU A 213 23.11 -5.05 -10.10
CA GLU A 213 21.74 -5.56 -10.20
C GLU A 213 21.10 -5.71 -8.82
N GLU A 214 21.80 -6.34 -7.86
CA GLU A 214 21.34 -6.47 -6.48
C GLU A 214 21.13 -5.10 -5.84
N ARG A 215 22.02 -4.14 -6.09
CA ARG A 215 21.92 -2.78 -5.57
C ARG A 215 20.68 -2.05 -6.07
N LEU A 216 20.41 -2.10 -7.37
CA LEU A 216 19.22 -1.52 -7.99
C LEU A 216 17.94 -2.17 -7.46
N SER A 217 17.92 -3.50 -7.33
CA SER A 217 16.79 -4.24 -6.78
C SER A 217 16.47 -3.86 -5.34
N LYS A 218 17.51 -3.69 -4.49
CA LYS A 218 17.34 -3.19 -3.12
C LYS A 218 16.76 -1.78 -3.08
N THR A 219 17.28 -0.87 -3.91
CA THR A 219 16.76 0.50 -3.99
C THR A 219 15.30 0.52 -4.47
N ALA A 220 14.95 -0.28 -5.48
CA ALA A 220 13.57 -0.42 -5.95
C ALA A 220 12.67 -0.88 -4.80
N THR A 221 13.08 -1.92 -4.06
CA THR A 221 12.31 -2.44 -2.93
C THR A 221 12.09 -1.37 -1.84
N GLU A 222 13.10 -0.57 -1.50
CA GLU A 222 12.91 0.50 -0.51
C GLU A 222 11.96 1.60 -1.00
N LEU A 223 12.02 1.94 -2.29
CA LEU A 223 11.07 2.87 -2.91
C LEU A 223 9.64 2.30 -2.94
N GLU A 224 9.47 1.00 -3.23
CA GLU A 224 8.19 0.30 -3.12
C GLU A 224 7.63 0.44 -1.69
N ARG A 225 8.44 0.11 -0.67
CA ARG A 225 8.03 0.22 0.74
C ARG A 225 7.66 1.63 1.14
N ARG A 226 8.43 2.63 0.69
CA ARG A 226 8.12 4.05 0.95
C ARG A 226 6.79 4.44 0.33
N LEU A 227 6.56 4.06 -0.92
CA LEU A 227 5.35 4.41 -1.67
C LEU A 227 4.10 3.74 -1.05
N VAL A 228 4.20 2.47 -0.64
CA VAL A 228 3.16 1.76 0.11
C VAL A 228 2.81 2.51 1.40
N ARG A 229 3.80 2.78 2.25
CA ARG A 229 3.60 3.41 3.57
C ARG A 229 2.94 4.79 3.45
N GLN A 230 3.40 5.61 2.52
CA GLN A 230 2.87 6.97 2.32
C GLN A 230 1.45 6.96 1.75
N SER A 231 1.16 6.03 0.84
CA SER A 231 -0.16 5.96 0.20
C SER A 231 -1.21 5.38 1.15
N LEU A 232 -0.87 4.36 1.95
CA LEU A 232 -1.75 3.89 3.03
C LEU A 232 -2.00 4.98 4.08
N ALA A 233 -0.98 5.76 4.45
CA ALA A 233 -1.14 6.87 5.38
C ALA A 233 -2.04 7.99 4.83
N ALA A 234 -2.06 8.18 3.51
CA ALA A 234 -2.98 9.10 2.85
C ALA A 234 -4.40 8.55 2.77
N ALA A 235 -4.56 7.27 2.43
CA ALA A 235 -5.86 6.60 2.36
C ALA A 235 -6.57 6.55 3.73
N LEU A 236 -5.82 6.48 4.84
CA LEU A 236 -6.37 6.63 6.20
C LEU A 236 -7.02 8.01 6.46
N LYS A 237 -6.73 9.01 5.62
CA LYS A 237 -7.29 10.36 5.70
C LYS A 237 -8.21 10.67 4.52
N ASP A 238 -8.60 9.66 3.73
CA ASP A 238 -9.49 9.85 2.58
C ASP A 238 -10.83 10.43 3.04
N PRO A 239 -11.44 11.36 2.29
CA PRO A 239 -12.76 11.89 2.63
C PRO A 239 -13.85 10.80 2.65
N GLU A 240 -13.72 9.75 1.83
CA GLU A 240 -14.72 8.68 1.73
C GLU A 240 -14.51 7.62 2.83
N PRO A 241 -15.52 7.36 3.69
CA PRO A 241 -15.43 6.36 4.74
C PRO A 241 -15.04 4.96 4.26
N ILE A 242 -15.54 4.55 3.09
CA ILE A 242 -15.25 3.23 2.51
C ILE A 242 -13.76 3.05 2.22
N VAL A 243 -13.07 4.11 1.78
CA VAL A 243 -11.64 4.09 1.50
C VAL A 243 -10.84 4.09 2.80
N ARG A 244 -11.25 4.88 3.81
CA ARG A 244 -10.62 4.84 5.15
C ARG A 244 -10.75 3.46 5.80
N ALA A 245 -11.92 2.83 5.69
CA ALA A 245 -12.15 1.47 6.21
C ALA A 245 -11.22 0.45 5.52
N ALA A 246 -11.11 0.51 4.19
CA ALA A 246 -10.15 -0.30 3.44
C ALA A 246 -8.69 0.01 3.83
N ALA A 247 -8.36 1.27 4.12
CA ALA A 247 -7.03 1.64 4.58
C ALA A 247 -6.69 1.06 5.96
N VAL A 248 -7.65 0.96 6.88
CA VAL A 248 -7.46 0.25 8.16
C VAL A 248 -7.13 -1.23 7.91
N GLU A 249 -7.93 -1.89 7.08
CA GLU A 249 -7.73 -3.31 6.73
C GLU A 249 -6.37 -3.53 6.03
N ALA A 250 -6.06 -2.72 5.02
CA ALA A 250 -4.82 -2.76 4.26
C ALA A 250 -3.59 -2.51 5.16
N SER A 251 -3.69 -1.59 6.12
CA SER A 251 -2.60 -1.30 7.04
C SER A 251 -2.33 -2.46 8.00
N VAL A 252 -3.37 -3.12 8.49
CA VAL A 252 -3.24 -4.32 9.32
C VAL A 252 -2.73 -5.51 8.52
N ALA A 253 -3.12 -5.65 7.25
CA ALA A 253 -2.55 -6.65 6.34
C ALA A 253 -1.04 -6.39 6.12
N CYS A 254 -0.66 -5.15 5.88
CA CYS A 254 0.72 -4.74 5.58
C CYS A 254 1.68 -4.86 6.79
N ALA A 255 1.22 -4.49 7.99
CA ALA A 255 2.10 -4.29 9.13
C ALA A 255 1.71 -5.04 10.41
N GLY A 256 0.62 -5.81 10.37
CA GLY A 256 0.08 -6.55 11.50
C GLY A 256 -0.83 -5.71 12.41
N VAL A 257 -1.35 -6.36 13.45
CA VAL A 257 -2.34 -5.78 14.40
C VAL A 257 -1.80 -4.61 15.21
N ARG A 258 -0.47 -4.43 15.30
CA ARG A 258 0.16 -3.29 15.98
C ARG A 258 -0.27 -1.91 15.43
N VAL A 259 -0.73 -1.85 14.18
CA VAL A 259 -1.28 -0.62 13.60
C VAL A 259 -2.52 -0.13 14.35
N LEU A 260 -3.27 -1.04 14.96
CA LEU A 260 -4.51 -0.70 15.66
C LEU A 260 -4.27 0.14 16.91
N ASP A 261 -3.07 0.13 17.50
CA ASP A 261 -2.80 0.84 18.76
C ASP A 261 -3.14 2.34 18.66
N SER A 262 -2.63 3.03 17.63
CA SER A 262 -2.93 4.45 17.43
C SER A 262 -4.38 4.71 17.00
N MET A 263 -5.01 3.76 16.32
CA MET A 263 -6.40 3.89 15.86
C MET A 263 -7.38 3.71 17.02
N LEU A 264 -7.11 2.77 17.92
CA LEU A 264 -7.91 2.50 19.11
C LEU A 264 -7.91 3.69 20.07
N LEU A 265 -6.78 4.38 20.20
CA LEU A 265 -6.65 5.63 20.98
C LEU A 265 -7.46 6.81 20.44
N HIS A 266 -8.00 6.70 19.23
CA HIS A 266 -8.71 7.78 18.54
C HIS A 266 -10.09 7.34 18.03
N LEU A 267 -10.65 6.25 18.55
CA LEU A 267 -11.96 5.74 18.16
C LEU A 267 -13.09 6.75 18.33
N ASP A 268 -13.05 7.52 19.42
CA ASP A 268 -14.03 8.57 19.72
C ASP A 268 -14.07 9.67 18.64
N ARG A 269 -12.94 9.88 17.95
CA ARG A 269 -12.76 10.91 16.93
C ARG A 269 -13.14 10.46 15.52
N GLU A 270 -13.30 9.17 15.25
CA GLU A 270 -13.74 8.69 13.95
C GLU A 270 -15.27 8.83 13.84
N PRO A 271 -15.79 9.70 12.95
CA PRO A 271 -17.21 9.92 12.84
C PRO A 271 -17.94 8.87 12.01
N ALA A 272 -17.25 8.08 11.17
CA ALA A 272 -17.90 7.21 10.21
C ALA A 272 -18.12 5.79 10.76
N PRO A 273 -19.38 5.31 10.83
CA PRO A 273 -19.71 3.96 11.29
C PRO A 273 -18.98 2.86 10.53
N GLU A 274 -18.77 2.99 9.21
CA GLU A 274 -18.14 1.97 8.38
C GLU A 274 -16.69 1.71 8.77
N VAL A 275 -15.98 2.77 9.18
CA VAL A 275 -14.58 2.68 9.65
C VAL A 275 -14.54 2.02 11.02
N LEU A 276 -15.43 2.44 11.93
CA LEU A 276 -15.55 1.85 13.27
C LEU A 276 -15.90 0.35 13.20
N VAL A 277 -16.93 -0.01 12.43
CA VAL A 277 -17.35 -1.40 12.22
C VAL A 277 -16.20 -2.22 11.64
N ARG A 278 -15.46 -1.69 10.66
CA ARG A 278 -14.30 -2.40 10.10
C ARG A 278 -13.20 -2.62 11.13
N LEU A 279 -12.85 -1.60 11.91
CA LEU A 279 -11.85 -1.69 12.97
C LEU A 279 -12.26 -2.73 14.01
N LEU A 280 -13.50 -2.67 14.50
CA LEU A 280 -14.05 -3.61 15.48
C LEU A 280 -14.10 -5.05 14.94
N THR A 281 -14.42 -5.21 13.66
CA THR A 281 -14.35 -6.52 12.98
C THR A 281 -12.93 -7.08 12.99
N ILE A 282 -11.92 -6.25 12.72
CA ILE A 282 -10.52 -6.68 12.78
C ILE A 282 -10.12 -7.05 14.21
N VAL A 283 -10.53 -6.29 15.22
CA VAL A 283 -10.27 -6.62 16.63
C VAL A 283 -10.93 -7.94 17.02
N ARG A 284 -12.16 -8.18 16.57
CA ARG A 284 -12.86 -9.46 16.77
C ARG A 284 -12.11 -10.62 16.11
N ASP A 285 -11.63 -10.43 14.89
CA ASP A 285 -11.04 -11.53 14.12
C ASP A 285 -9.58 -11.81 14.50
N ARG A 286 -8.82 -10.77 14.85
CA ARG A 286 -7.36 -10.84 15.09
C ARG A 286 -6.92 -10.52 16.52
N GLY A 287 -7.83 -10.04 17.37
CA GLY A 287 -7.53 -9.61 18.72
C GLY A 287 -7.01 -8.16 18.81
N LEU A 288 -6.70 -7.75 20.04
CA LEU A 288 -6.02 -6.48 20.33
C LEU A 288 -4.52 -6.59 19.99
N PRO A 289 -3.85 -5.46 19.71
CA PRO A 289 -2.39 -5.45 19.61
C PRO A 289 -1.74 -5.97 20.90
N ASP A 290 -0.53 -6.50 20.78
CA ASP A 290 0.30 -6.80 21.95
C ASP A 290 0.85 -5.50 22.55
N ALA A 291 0.93 -5.45 23.87
CA ALA A 291 1.54 -4.33 24.56
C ALA A 291 3.04 -4.22 24.19
N PRO A 292 3.62 -3.01 24.12
CA PRO A 292 5.05 -2.83 23.85
C PRO A 292 5.92 -3.67 24.80
N ALA A 293 6.96 -4.30 24.24
CA ALA A 293 7.79 -5.27 24.96
C ALA A 293 8.59 -4.63 26.11
N GLU A 294 8.77 -3.30 26.04
CA GLU A 294 9.49 -2.49 27.01
C GLU A 294 8.68 -2.24 28.29
N LEU A 295 7.36 -2.50 28.28
CA LEU A 295 6.49 -2.27 29.43
C LEU A 295 6.62 -3.38 30.49
N SER A 296 6.66 -2.96 31.75
CA SER A 296 6.55 -3.86 32.90
C SER A 296 5.22 -4.62 32.89
N ALA A 297 5.11 -5.74 33.64
CA ALA A 297 3.87 -6.51 33.70
C ALA A 297 2.66 -5.67 34.17
N LYS A 298 2.89 -4.73 35.10
CA LYS A 298 1.87 -3.80 35.59
C LYS A 298 1.43 -2.82 34.50
N GLU A 299 2.38 -2.23 33.77
CA GLU A 299 2.09 -1.31 32.66
C GLU A 299 1.40 -2.00 31.49
N ARG A 300 1.78 -3.25 31.18
CA ARG A 300 1.09 -4.06 30.15
C ARG A 300 -0.37 -4.35 30.52
N SER A 301 -0.63 -4.64 31.80
CA SER A 301 -1.99 -4.80 32.31
C SER A 301 -2.79 -3.49 32.16
N ALA A 302 -2.23 -2.37 32.62
CA ALA A 302 -2.87 -1.05 32.50
C ALA A 302 -3.11 -0.63 31.03
N TRP A 303 -2.15 -0.90 30.15
CA TRP A 303 -2.28 -0.67 28.71
C TRP A 303 -3.43 -1.49 28.13
N ARG A 304 -3.55 -2.77 28.49
CA ARG A 304 -4.66 -3.60 28.03
C ARG A 304 -6.01 -3.12 28.56
N GLU A 305 -6.09 -2.71 29.83
CA GLU A 305 -7.32 -2.13 30.38
C GLU A 305 -7.73 -0.86 29.63
N HIS A 306 -6.77 -0.01 29.27
CA HIS A 306 -7.05 1.19 28.49
C HIS A 306 -7.67 0.87 27.11
N GLN A 307 -7.17 -0.15 26.43
CA GLN A 307 -7.74 -0.61 25.16
C GLN A 307 -9.16 -1.17 25.32
N LEU A 308 -9.41 -1.94 26.39
CA LEU A 308 -10.75 -2.47 26.70
C LEU A 308 -11.73 -1.34 27.03
N ASP A 309 -11.29 -0.36 27.82
CA ASP A 309 -12.09 0.82 28.17
C ASP A 309 -12.45 1.64 26.92
N ALA A 310 -11.53 1.80 25.96
CA ALA A 310 -11.81 2.50 24.70
C ALA A 310 -12.90 1.80 23.87
N LEU A 311 -12.85 0.47 23.76
CA LEU A 311 -13.88 -0.32 23.08
C LEU A 311 -15.23 -0.24 23.80
N TYR A 312 -15.22 -0.31 25.13
CA TYR A 312 -16.43 -0.22 25.95
C TYR A 312 -17.07 1.17 25.89
N ALA A 313 -16.27 2.24 25.84
CA ALA A 313 -16.77 3.60 25.70
C ALA A 313 -17.58 3.81 24.41
N LEU A 314 -17.30 3.04 23.35
CA LEU A 314 -18.09 3.09 22.11
C LEU A 314 -19.54 2.65 22.34
N LEU A 315 -19.82 1.77 23.30
CA LEU A 315 -21.20 1.33 23.56
C LEU A 315 -22.14 2.49 23.94
N PHE A 316 -21.59 3.52 24.60
CA PHE A 316 -22.35 4.67 25.06
C PHE A 316 -22.26 5.87 24.12
N THR A 317 -21.08 6.06 23.53
CA THR A 317 -20.81 7.22 22.67
C THR A 317 -21.31 7.03 21.24
N ARG A 318 -21.52 5.78 20.82
CA ARG A 318 -21.95 5.38 19.48
C ARG A 318 -23.09 4.35 19.55
N PRO A 319 -24.32 4.77 19.91
CA PRO A 319 -25.46 3.87 20.02
C PRO A 319 -26.00 3.41 18.66
N GLU A 320 -25.39 3.81 17.54
CA GLU A 320 -25.75 3.32 16.21
C GLU A 320 -25.68 1.78 16.20
N GLY A 321 -26.78 1.13 15.80
CA GLY A 321 -26.97 -0.31 16.06
C GLY A 321 -25.87 -1.22 15.51
N GLU A 322 -25.27 -0.86 14.37
CA GLU A 322 -24.18 -1.62 13.75
C GLU A 322 -22.84 -1.46 14.47
N VAL A 323 -22.48 -0.24 14.90
CA VAL A 323 -21.26 0.03 15.68
C VAL A 323 -21.39 -0.61 17.05
N HIS A 324 -22.56 -0.46 17.69
CA HIS A 324 -22.86 -1.05 18.98
C HIS A 324 -22.73 -2.58 18.96
N ALA A 325 -23.35 -3.25 17.97
CA ALA A 325 -23.23 -4.70 17.81
C ALA A 325 -21.79 -5.14 17.51
N ALA A 326 -21.07 -4.43 16.64
CA ALA A 326 -19.67 -4.74 16.34
C ALA A 326 -18.77 -4.58 17.58
N ALA A 327 -19.03 -3.59 18.43
CA ALA A 327 -18.28 -3.35 19.65
C ALA A 327 -18.50 -4.48 20.68
N MET A 328 -19.73 -4.92 20.89
CA MET A 328 -20.03 -6.06 21.77
C MET A 328 -19.38 -7.36 21.28
N LEU A 329 -19.37 -7.60 19.96
CA LEU A 329 -18.70 -8.76 19.37
C LEU A 329 -17.18 -8.69 19.51
N ALA A 330 -16.58 -7.51 19.29
CA ALA A 330 -15.16 -7.29 19.49
C ALA A 330 -14.78 -7.49 20.97
N LEU A 331 -15.52 -6.89 21.90
CA LEU A 331 -15.32 -7.04 23.34
C LEU A 331 -15.43 -8.51 23.78
N SER A 332 -16.43 -9.25 23.30
CA SER A 332 -16.60 -10.69 23.59
C SER A 332 -15.33 -11.49 23.26
N ARG A 333 -14.66 -11.12 22.15
CA ARG A 333 -13.40 -11.75 21.76
C ARG A 333 -12.26 -11.42 22.73
N VAL A 334 -12.12 -10.16 23.13
CA VAL A 334 -10.89 -9.64 23.74
C VAL A 334 -10.95 -9.47 25.26
N ALA A 335 -12.15 -9.52 25.87
CA ALA A 335 -12.36 -9.42 27.31
C ALA A 335 -11.74 -10.58 28.11
N GLY A 336 -11.54 -11.74 27.46
CA GLY A 336 -11.04 -12.95 28.10
C GLY A 336 -12.10 -13.64 28.97
N ALA A 337 -11.74 -14.80 29.56
CA ALA A 337 -12.58 -15.58 30.47
C ALA A 337 -13.92 -16.13 29.93
N GLY A 338 -14.08 -16.22 28.60
CA GLY A 338 -15.27 -16.83 28.00
C GLY A 338 -16.57 -16.05 28.19
N PHE A 339 -16.47 -14.75 28.49
CA PHE A 339 -17.63 -13.87 28.59
C PHE A 339 -18.09 -13.46 27.18
N GLU A 340 -19.27 -13.92 26.78
CA GLU A 340 -19.91 -13.61 25.51
C GLU A 340 -21.31 -13.08 25.79
N SER A 341 -21.58 -11.82 25.45
CA SER A 341 -22.92 -11.25 25.54
C SER A 341 -23.14 -10.16 24.49
N LEU A 342 -24.38 -10.10 23.99
CA LEU A 342 -24.88 -9.02 23.14
C LEU A 342 -25.81 -8.08 23.91
N ARG A 343 -25.87 -8.22 25.24
CA ARG A 343 -26.63 -7.34 26.13
C ARG A 343 -25.70 -6.33 26.75
N GLU A 344 -26.05 -5.06 26.62
CA GLU A 344 -25.26 -3.95 27.15
C GLU A 344 -25.18 -4.02 28.68
N GLU A 345 -26.28 -4.40 29.35
CA GLU A 345 -26.35 -4.54 30.81
C GLU A 345 -25.35 -5.55 31.38
N ASP A 346 -25.07 -6.63 30.62
CA ASP A 346 -24.09 -7.63 31.04
C ASP A 346 -22.67 -7.06 30.96
N TRP A 347 -22.36 -6.28 29.91
CA TRP A 347 -21.08 -5.56 29.78
C TRP A 347 -20.88 -4.53 30.89
N GLN A 348 -21.94 -3.78 31.24
CA GLN A 348 -21.90 -2.83 32.36
C GLN A 348 -21.57 -3.52 33.69
N ALA A 349 -22.24 -4.65 33.96
CA ALA A 349 -21.98 -5.45 35.17
C ALA A 349 -20.55 -6.01 35.18
N TRP A 350 -20.08 -6.53 34.03
CA TRP A 350 -18.75 -7.09 33.88
C TRP A 350 -17.65 -6.05 34.12
N PHE A 351 -17.72 -4.87 33.49
CA PHE A 351 -16.72 -3.81 33.68
C PHE A 351 -16.71 -3.27 35.11
N LYS A 352 -17.88 -3.16 35.74
CA LYS A 352 -17.99 -2.76 37.16
C LYS A 352 -17.28 -3.76 38.08
N ALA A 353 -17.51 -5.06 37.87
CA ALA A 353 -16.84 -6.11 38.64
C ALA A 353 -15.33 -6.10 38.41
N ARG A 354 -14.89 -6.00 37.15
CA ARG A 354 -13.46 -5.95 36.77
C ARG A 354 -12.71 -4.78 37.42
N ARG A 355 -13.27 -3.58 37.37
CA ARG A 355 -12.66 -2.38 38.00
C ARG A 355 -12.59 -2.52 39.53
N ALA A 356 -13.59 -3.13 40.16
CA ALA A 356 -13.57 -3.39 41.60
C ALA A 356 -12.45 -4.36 42.00
N SER A 357 -12.22 -5.42 41.22
CA SER A 357 -11.12 -6.37 41.45
C SER A 357 -9.75 -5.73 41.26
N GLY A 358 -9.55 -4.96 40.19
CA GLY A 358 -8.27 -4.27 39.95
C GLY A 358 -7.91 -3.25 41.04
N ALA A 359 -8.91 -2.58 41.61
CA ALA A 359 -8.72 -1.66 42.74
C ALA A 359 -8.33 -2.39 44.05
N ALA A 360 -8.85 -3.59 44.27
CA ALA A 360 -8.49 -4.41 45.44
C ALA A 360 -7.02 -4.87 45.37
N ASP A 361 -6.56 -5.31 44.20
CA ASP A 361 -5.17 -5.73 43.98
C ASP A 361 -4.19 -4.57 44.11
N ALA A 362 -4.57 -3.36 43.66
CA ALA A 362 -3.74 -2.16 43.81
C ALA A 362 -3.54 -1.75 45.28
N ASN A 363 -4.54 -1.96 46.14
CA ASN A 363 -4.49 -1.61 47.57
C ASN A 363 -3.80 -2.68 48.43
N GLY A 364 -3.73 -3.94 47.98
CA GLY A 364 -3.12 -5.05 48.71
C GLY A 364 -1.59 -5.09 48.70
N VAL A 365 -0.93 -4.36 47.78
CA VAL A 365 0.54 -4.34 47.65
C VAL A 365 1.23 -3.47 48.71
N GLY A 366 0.46 -2.75 49.55
CA GLY A 366 0.99 -1.82 50.56
C GLY A 366 1.02 -2.32 52.02
N SER A 367 0.58 -3.54 52.34
CA SER A 367 0.37 -3.95 53.75
C SER A 367 1.31 -5.04 54.28
N SER A 368 2.40 -5.34 53.58
CA SER A 368 3.44 -6.25 54.08
C SER A 368 4.78 -5.51 54.14
N SER A 369 4.99 -4.80 55.24
CA SER A 369 6.28 -4.28 55.72
C SER A 369 6.40 -4.62 57.20
#